data_AF-A0A151LLR8-F1
#
_entry.id   AF-A0A151LLR8-F1
#
_cell.length_a   1.000
_cell.length_b   1.000
_cell.length_c   1.000
_cell.angle_alpha   90.00
_cell.angle_beta   90.00
_cell.angle_gamma   90.00
#
_symmetry.space_group_name_H-M   'P 1'
#
loop_
_entity.id
_entity.type
_entity.pdbx_description
1 polymer ?
#
loop_
_entity_poly.entity_id
_entity_poly.type
_entity_poly.pdbx_seq_one_letter_code
_entity_poly.pdbx_strand_id
1 'polypeptide(L)'
;MYNDEIKIIEKEYKAFYLKFEYIDQNTFCIHLKKDDIIKEEEKKKKKIVDEDKNNEENIKIITDDKIKHKFLSSKYIENDNILIFYIKNHPNYFEILNNTSYNDIKIFENIEQLFNVYCPLSFKKFICEKIQAQLNKNK
;
A
#
# COMPACT_ATOMS: atom_id res chain seq x y z
N MET A 1 15.95 0.81 15.29
CA MET A 1 15.47 2.11 14.78
C MET A 1 14.35 1.98 13.73
N TYR A 2 14.33 0.95 12.87
CA TYR A 2 13.21 0.74 11.91
C TYR A 2 11.82 0.61 12.54
N ASN A 3 11.76 0.02 13.72
CA ASN A 3 10.50 -0.21 14.40
C ASN A 3 9.86 1.08 14.90
N ASP A 4 10.62 2.16 15.14
CA ASP A 4 10.06 3.42 15.63
C ASP A 4 9.35 4.19 14.51
N GLU A 5 9.86 4.12 13.29
CA GLU A 5 9.18 4.65 12.11
C GLU A 5 7.88 3.88 11.84
N ILE A 6 7.90 2.55 11.90
CA ILE A 6 6.69 1.73 11.74
C ILE A 6 5.62 2.09 12.80
N LYS A 7 6.03 2.34 14.05
CA LYS A 7 5.12 2.81 15.11
C LYS A 7 4.57 4.22 14.85
N ILE A 8 5.37 5.12 14.29
CA ILE A 8 4.91 6.46 13.87
C ILE A 8 3.86 6.30 12.78
N ILE A 9 4.10 5.42 11.81
CA ILE A 9 3.15 5.13 10.73
C ILE A 9 1.83 4.62 11.29
N GLU A 10 1.88 3.61 12.18
CA GLU A 10 0.71 3.07 12.85
C GLU A 10 -0.09 4.17 13.56
N LYS A 11 0.58 5.09 14.29
CA LYS A 11 -0.12 6.11 15.07
C LYS A 11 -0.64 7.29 14.24
N GLU A 12 0.21 7.90 13.43
CA GLU A 12 -0.11 9.15 12.73
C GLU A 12 -1.05 8.96 11.56
N TYR A 13 -0.99 7.79 10.90
CA TYR A 13 -1.72 7.55 9.65
C TYR A 13 -2.89 6.56 9.84
N LYS A 14 -3.39 6.41 11.07
CA LYS A 14 -4.52 5.52 11.40
C LYS A 14 -5.80 5.79 10.60
N ALA A 15 -5.98 7.02 10.11
CA ALA A 15 -7.12 7.39 9.28
C ALA A 15 -7.11 6.75 7.87
N PHE A 16 -5.95 6.26 7.41
CA PHE A 16 -5.76 5.81 6.03
C PHE A 16 -5.99 4.33 5.81
N TYR A 17 -5.78 3.53 6.85
CA TYR A 17 -5.84 2.07 6.75
C TYR A 17 -7.01 1.51 7.56
N LEU A 18 -7.56 0.40 7.05
CA LEU A 18 -8.56 -0.41 7.73
C LEU A 18 -7.92 -1.37 8.75
N LYS A 19 -6.70 -1.81 8.45
CA LYS A 19 -5.94 -2.77 9.26
C LYS A 19 -4.45 -2.51 9.11
N PHE A 20 -3.73 -2.67 10.22
CA PHE A 20 -2.27 -2.61 10.31
C PHE A 20 -1.77 -3.86 11.02
N GLU A 21 -0.79 -4.57 10.45
CA GLU A 21 -0.24 -5.79 11.04
C GLU A 21 1.29 -5.77 11.01
N TYR A 22 1.91 -6.07 12.15
CA TYR A 22 3.35 -6.30 12.22
C TYR A 22 3.67 -7.71 11.75
N ILE A 23 4.62 -7.85 10.84
CA ILE A 23 5.08 -9.15 10.32
C ILE A 23 6.40 -9.52 10.97
N ASP A 24 7.36 -8.59 10.94
CA ASP A 24 8.63 -8.71 11.66
C ASP A 24 9.23 -7.31 11.95
N GLN A 25 10.51 -7.25 12.32
CA GLN A 25 11.16 -6.03 12.81
C GLN A 25 11.15 -4.86 11.83
N ASN A 26 11.12 -5.13 10.53
CA ASN A 26 11.09 -4.11 9.49
C ASN A 26 10.00 -4.33 8.45
N THR A 27 9.13 -5.32 8.63
CA THR A 27 8.06 -5.62 7.68
C THR A 27 6.70 -5.47 8.35
N PHE A 28 5.77 -4.79 7.67
CA PHE A 28 4.39 -4.59 8.12
C PHE A 28 3.41 -4.71 6.95
N CYS A 29 2.13 -4.86 7.27
CA CYS A 29 1.05 -4.93 6.31
C CYS A 29 0.04 -3.81 6.57
N ILE A 30 -0.45 -3.17 5.51
CA ILE A 30 -1.56 -2.22 5.58
C ILE A 30 -2.67 -2.61 4.61
N HIS A 31 -3.90 -2.53 5.10
CA HIS A 31 -5.11 -2.67 4.29
C HIS A 31 -5.65 -1.27 4.01
N LEU A 32 -5.50 -0.78 2.79
CA LEU A 32 -5.95 0.53 2.36
C LEU A 32 -7.28 0.47 1.63
N LYS A 33 -8.15 1.45 1.88
CA LYS A 33 -9.35 1.64 1.09
C LYS A 33 -9.04 2.59 -0.06
N LYS A 34 -9.22 2.15 -1.31
CA LYS A 34 -9.09 3.03 -2.48
C LYS A 34 -10.15 4.13 -2.40
N ASP A 35 -9.77 5.34 -2.79
CA ASP A 35 -10.74 6.41 -3.03
C ASP A 35 -11.58 6.05 -4.27
N ASP A 36 -12.89 6.33 -4.24
CA ASP A 36 -13.82 5.93 -5.31
C ASP A 36 -13.51 6.56 -6.69
N ILE A 37 -12.71 7.62 -6.75
CA ILE A 37 -12.34 8.32 -8.01
C ILE A 37 -11.40 7.48 -8.90
N ILE A 38 -10.63 6.54 -8.32
CA ILE A 38 -9.76 5.63 -9.11
C ILE A 38 -10.58 4.78 -10.09
N LYS A 39 -11.87 4.53 -9.80
CA LYS A 39 -12.77 3.75 -10.66
C LYS A 39 -12.95 4.33 -12.07
N GLU A 40 -12.83 5.64 -12.24
CA GLU A 40 -12.99 6.27 -13.56
C GLU A 40 -11.75 6.13 -14.45
N GLU A 41 -10.55 6.20 -13.88
CA GLU A 41 -9.30 5.97 -14.62
C GLU A 41 -9.12 4.48 -14.95
N GLU A 42 -9.52 3.58 -14.06
CA GLU A 42 -9.51 2.13 -14.30
C GLU A 42 -10.48 1.71 -15.42
N LYS A 43 -11.68 2.31 -15.49
CA LYS A 43 -12.64 2.08 -16.61
C LYS A 43 -12.08 2.55 -17.96
N LYS A 44 -11.31 3.65 -17.98
CA LYS A 44 -10.66 4.14 -19.20
C LYS A 44 -9.50 3.24 -19.63
N LYS A 45 -8.77 2.64 -18.68
CA LYS A 45 -7.65 1.72 -18.97
C LYS A 45 -8.08 0.30 -19.34
N LYS A 46 -9.13 -0.27 -18.74
CA LYS A 46 -9.67 -1.60 -19.11
C LYS A 46 -10.07 -1.69 -20.58
N LYS A 47 -10.57 -0.60 -21.18
CA LYS A 47 -10.88 -0.52 -22.62
C LYS A 47 -9.68 -0.70 -23.56
N ILE A 48 -8.44 -0.63 -23.06
CA ILE A 48 -7.20 -0.75 -23.85
C ILE A 48 -6.63 -2.18 -23.77
N VAL A 49 -7.03 -3.00 -22.79
CA VAL A 49 -6.38 -4.29 -22.45
C VAL A 49 -7.24 -5.51 -22.86
N ASP A 50 -8.36 -5.32 -23.56
CA ASP A 50 -9.19 -6.43 -24.07
C ASP A 50 -8.61 -7.14 -25.31
N GLU A 51 -7.35 -6.85 -25.69
CA GLU A 51 -6.55 -7.64 -26.63
C GLU A 51 -5.30 -8.18 -25.91
N ASP A 52 -5.47 -9.19 -25.06
CA ASP A 52 -4.61 -10.39 -25.02
C ASP A 52 -4.95 -11.25 -23.78
N LYS A 53 -5.51 -12.43 -24.06
CA LYS A 53 -5.74 -13.50 -23.08
C LYS A 53 -4.57 -14.49 -23.06
N ASN A 54 -4.48 -15.19 -21.91
CA ASN A 54 -3.71 -16.39 -21.55
C ASN A 54 -2.45 -16.09 -20.70
N ASN A 55 -2.12 -16.80 -19.63
CA ASN A 55 -2.45 -18.18 -19.26
C ASN A 55 -2.21 -18.44 -17.75
N GLU A 56 -2.82 -19.52 -17.27
CA GLU A 56 -2.69 -20.12 -15.93
C GLU A 56 -1.27 -20.58 -15.54
N GLU A 57 -1.06 -20.58 -14.21
CA GLU A 57 -0.28 -21.48 -13.36
C GLU A 57 1.13 -21.94 -13.77
N ASN A 58 2.10 -21.75 -12.86
CA ASN A 58 3.10 -22.79 -12.57
C ASN A 58 3.70 -22.62 -11.16
N ILE A 59 3.38 -23.58 -10.29
CA ILE A 59 3.86 -23.71 -8.91
C ILE A 59 5.04 -24.68 -8.87
N LYS A 60 6.16 -24.27 -8.27
CA LYS A 60 7.15 -25.18 -7.65
C LYS A 60 7.69 -24.58 -6.34
N ILE A 61 7.35 -25.22 -5.21
CA ILE A 61 7.81 -24.84 -3.86
C ILE A 61 8.61 -26.01 -3.28
N ILE A 62 9.90 -25.77 -2.99
CA ILE A 62 10.79 -26.58 -2.16
C ILE A 62 11.21 -25.71 -0.98
N THR A 63 10.95 -26.16 0.22
CA THR A 63 11.04 -25.51 1.53
C THR A 63 12.44 -25.02 1.93
N ASP A 64 12.57 -23.70 2.13
CA ASP A 64 13.22 -22.93 3.22
C ASP A 64 13.17 -21.45 2.76
N ASP A 65 12.94 -20.47 3.65
CA ASP A 65 12.51 -19.07 3.34
C ASP A 65 11.16 -18.91 2.59
N LYS A 66 10.64 -19.99 2.00
CA LYS A 66 9.40 -19.98 1.19
C LYS A 66 8.10 -19.88 1.98
N ILE A 67 8.08 -20.12 3.30
CA ILE A 67 6.82 -20.01 4.07
C ILE A 67 6.43 -18.53 4.22
N LYS A 68 7.38 -17.63 4.51
CA LYS A 68 7.15 -16.17 4.52
C LYS A 68 6.76 -15.67 3.12
N HIS A 69 7.48 -16.08 2.08
CA HIS A 69 7.15 -15.70 0.69
C HIS A 69 5.82 -16.27 0.19
N LYS A 70 5.41 -17.46 0.63
CA LYS A 70 4.07 -18.03 0.36
C LYS A 70 2.98 -17.26 1.10
N PHE A 71 3.27 -16.69 2.26
CA PHE A 71 2.37 -15.77 2.96
C PHE A 71 2.22 -14.45 2.19
N LEU A 72 3.33 -13.91 1.68
CA LEU A 72 3.38 -12.67 0.88
C LEU A 72 2.74 -12.82 -0.51
N SER A 73 2.79 -14.01 -1.12
CA SER A 73 2.20 -14.29 -2.43
C SER A 73 0.75 -14.76 -2.41
N SER A 74 0.22 -15.22 -1.26
CA SER A 74 -1.13 -15.82 -1.17
C SER A 74 -2.26 -14.87 -0.77
N LYS A 75 -2.01 -13.56 -0.62
CA LYS A 75 -3.08 -12.60 -0.31
C LYS A 75 -2.89 -11.25 -1.02
N TYR A 76 -2.82 -11.25 -2.35
CA TYR A 76 -3.45 -10.15 -3.07
C TYR A 76 -4.92 -10.51 -3.24
N ILE A 77 -5.73 -10.15 -2.24
CA ILE A 77 -7.19 -10.16 -2.38
C ILE A 77 -7.56 -8.70 -2.62
N GLU A 78 -7.50 -8.29 -3.89
CA GLU A 78 -8.24 -7.10 -4.31
C GLU A 78 -9.71 -7.47 -4.30
N ASN A 79 -10.36 -7.20 -3.16
CA ASN A 79 -11.77 -6.88 -3.21
C ASN A 79 -11.86 -5.49 -3.88
N ASP A 80 -12.85 -5.24 -4.72
CA ASP A 80 -12.94 -4.08 -5.65
C ASP A 80 -12.58 -2.68 -5.06
N ASN A 81 -12.48 -2.50 -3.75
CA ASN A 81 -12.11 -1.24 -3.09
C ASN A 81 -11.00 -1.35 -2.01
N ILE A 82 -10.38 -2.51 -1.78
CA ILE A 82 -9.36 -2.70 -0.72
C ILE A 82 -8.05 -3.18 -1.32
N LEU A 83 -6.98 -2.43 -1.07
CA LEU A 83 -5.61 -2.78 -1.39
C LEU A 83 -4.89 -3.32 -0.17
N ILE A 84 -4.14 -4.40 -0.33
CA ILE A 84 -3.31 -4.96 0.74
C ILE A 84 -1.85 -4.76 0.33
N PHE A 85 -1.07 -4.05 1.13
CA PHE A 85 0.35 -3.81 0.89
C PHE A 85 1.19 -4.48 1.96
N TYR A 86 2.12 -5.32 1.53
CA TYR A 86 3.19 -5.85 2.36
C TYR A 86 4.42 -4.98 2.15
N ILE A 87 4.88 -4.32 3.21
CA ILE A 87 5.85 -3.24 3.12
C ILE A 87 7.05 -3.58 3.99
N LYS A 88 8.24 -3.52 3.38
CA LYS A 88 9.52 -3.59 4.09
C LYS A 88 10.12 -2.20 4.22
N ASN A 89 10.42 -1.81 5.46
CA ASN A 89 11.11 -0.58 5.79
C ASN A 89 12.63 -0.77 5.66
N HIS A 90 13.26 0.11 4.89
CA HIS A 90 14.70 0.23 4.67
C HIS A 90 15.15 1.64 5.11
N PRO A 91 16.46 1.90 5.34
CA PRO A 91 16.89 3.15 5.95
C PRO A 91 16.40 4.44 5.27
N ASN A 92 16.10 4.39 3.96
CA ASN A 92 15.72 5.57 3.19
C ASN A 92 14.49 5.34 2.30
N TYR A 93 13.84 4.19 2.39
CA TYR A 93 12.72 3.86 1.52
C TYR A 93 11.86 2.72 2.05
N PHE A 94 10.64 2.64 1.54
CA PHE A 94 9.70 1.56 1.72
C PHE A 94 9.61 0.74 0.44
N GLU A 95 9.74 -0.57 0.56
CA GLU A 95 9.61 -1.53 -0.53
C GLU A 95 8.29 -2.28 -0.42
N ILE A 96 7.48 -2.27 -1.48
CA ILE A 96 6.29 -3.10 -1.62
C ILE A 96 6.72 -4.50 -2.07
N LEU A 97 6.48 -5.49 -1.22
CA LEU A 97 6.89 -6.88 -1.43
C LEU A 97 5.92 -7.67 -2.30
N ASN A 98 4.64 -7.30 -2.32
CA ASN A 98 3.64 -7.95 -3.14
C ASN A 98 3.50 -7.27 -4.51
N ASN A 99 3.17 -8.06 -5.54
CA ASN A 99 2.92 -7.48 -6.86
C ASN A 99 1.61 -6.68 -6.79
N THR A 100 1.67 -5.41 -7.17
CA THR A 100 0.49 -4.56 -7.28
C THR A 100 0.30 -4.33 -8.77
N SER A 101 -0.86 -4.69 -9.32
CA SER A 101 -1.18 -4.47 -10.73
C SER A 101 -1.27 -2.99 -11.11
N TYR A 102 -0.87 -2.10 -10.20
CA TYR A 102 -1.08 -0.67 -10.22
C TYR A 102 0.30 0.02 -10.27
N ASN A 103 0.67 0.52 -11.44
CA ASN A 103 1.84 1.36 -11.75
C ASN A 103 3.27 0.79 -11.61
N ASP A 104 3.49 -0.50 -11.35
CA ASP A 104 4.85 -1.08 -11.17
C ASP A 104 5.72 -0.42 -10.06
N ILE A 105 5.16 0.54 -9.31
CA ILE A 105 5.90 1.28 -8.29
C ILE A 105 6.05 0.40 -7.06
N LYS A 106 7.28 -0.10 -6.85
CA LYS A 106 7.63 -0.95 -5.71
C LYS A 106 8.40 -0.21 -4.62
N ILE A 107 8.85 1.02 -4.87
CA ILE A 107 9.73 1.76 -3.94
C ILE A 107 9.16 3.15 -3.73
N PHE A 108 9.09 3.56 -2.46
CA PHE A 108 8.68 4.90 -2.02
C PHE A 108 9.71 5.44 -1.05
N GLU A 109 10.10 6.72 -1.16
CA GLU A 109 11.07 7.33 -0.24
C GLU A 109 10.49 7.50 1.18
N ASN A 110 9.16 7.61 1.29
CA ASN A 110 8.45 7.68 2.56
C ASN A 110 7.01 7.13 2.41
N ILE A 111 6.34 6.91 3.53
CA ILE A 111 4.97 6.36 3.54
C ILE A 111 3.93 7.30 2.93
N GLU A 112 4.16 8.62 2.96
CA GLU A 112 3.20 9.60 2.44
C GLU A 112 3.06 9.50 0.93
N GLN A 113 4.15 9.18 0.21
CA GLN A 113 4.10 8.91 -1.22
C GLN A 113 3.17 7.74 -1.54
N LEU A 114 3.16 6.70 -0.71
CA LEU A 114 2.25 5.56 -0.85
C LEU A 114 0.79 6.02 -0.72
N PHE A 115 0.46 6.78 0.33
CA PHE A 115 -0.91 7.30 0.51
C PHE A 115 -1.32 8.27 -0.61
N ASN A 116 -0.40 9.09 -1.10
CA ASN A 116 -0.67 10.01 -2.20
C ASN A 116 -0.94 9.26 -3.53
N VAL A 117 -0.33 8.09 -3.75
CA VAL A 117 -0.58 7.27 -4.95
C VAL A 117 -1.90 6.50 -4.86
N TYR A 118 -2.19 5.90 -3.70
CA TYR A 118 -3.30 4.93 -3.58
C TYR A 118 -4.57 5.48 -2.91
N CYS A 119 -4.46 6.60 -2.19
CA CYS A 119 -5.57 7.28 -1.50
C CYS A 119 -5.46 8.82 -1.66
N PRO A 120 -5.28 9.36 -2.89
CA PRO A 120 -4.88 10.76 -3.12
C PRO A 120 -5.82 11.81 -2.51
N LEU A 121 -7.13 11.58 -2.51
CA LEU A 121 -8.09 12.57 -2.00
C LEU A 121 -8.10 12.56 -0.48
N SER A 122 -8.17 11.36 0.10
CA SER A 122 -8.08 11.15 1.53
C SER A 122 -6.77 11.75 2.07
N PHE A 123 -5.67 11.56 1.33
CA PHE A 123 -4.37 12.11 1.70
C PHE A 123 -4.33 13.63 1.62
N LYS A 124 -4.83 14.21 0.54
CA LYS A 124 -4.93 15.67 0.41
C LYS A 124 -5.77 16.28 1.52
N LYS A 125 -6.90 15.68 1.87
CA LYS A 125 -7.78 16.14 2.96
C LYS A 125 -7.05 16.15 4.30
N PHE A 126 -6.37 15.06 4.64
CA PHE A 126 -5.58 14.94 5.86
C PHE A 126 -4.49 16.03 5.97
N ILE A 127 -3.75 16.29 4.89
CA ILE A 127 -2.73 17.34 4.88
C ILE A 127 -3.35 18.72 5.07
N CYS A 128 -4.46 19.01 4.39
CA CYS A 128 -5.19 20.26 4.58
C CYS A 128 -5.64 20.47 6.03
N GLU A 129 -6.21 19.43 6.66
CA GLU A 129 -6.63 19.47 8.07
C GLU A 129 -5.44 19.67 9.02
N LYS A 130 -4.31 18.98 8.77
CA LYS A 130 -3.08 19.13 9.57
C LYS A 130 -2.53 20.55 9.49
N ILE A 131 -2.50 21.16 8.30
CA ILE A 131 -2.08 22.56 8.09
C ILE A 131 -3.02 23.52 8.82
N GLN A 132 -4.35 23.36 8.66
CA GLN A 132 -5.34 24.21 9.31
C GLN A 132 -5.23 24.14 10.84
N ALA A 133 -5.06 22.93 11.39
CA ALA A 133 -4.88 22.74 12.83
C ALA A 133 -3.62 23.44 13.35
N GLN A 134 -2.51 23.43 12.59
CA GLN A 134 -1.29 24.16 12.96
C GLN A 134 -1.48 25.67 12.92
N LEU A 135 -2.15 26.20 11.89
CA LEU A 135 -2.42 27.64 11.78
C LEU A 135 -3.31 28.14 12.92
N ASN A 136 -4.28 27.33 13.35
CA ASN A 136 -5.20 27.70 14.44
C ASN A 136 -4.56 27.61 15.84
N LYS A 137 -3.49 26.82 16.03
CA LYS A 137 -2.73 26.77 17.29
C LYS A 137 -1.86 28.02 17.53
N ASN A 138 -1.59 28.79 16.47
CA ASN A 138 -0.75 29.99 16.51
C ASN A 138 -1.58 31.29 16.59
N LYS A 139 -2.89 31.19 16.85
CA LYS A 139 -3.81 32.32 17.11
C LYS A 139 -4.22 32.31 18.58
#